data_AF-A0A1G5TV22-F1
#
_entry.id   AF-A0A1G5TV22-F1
#
_cell.length_a   1.000
_cell.length_b   1.000
_cell.length_c   1.000
_cell.angle_alpha   90.00
_cell.angle_beta   90.00
_cell.angle_gamma   90.00
#
_symmetry.space_group_name_H-M   'P 1'
#
loop_
_entity.id
_entity.type
_entity.pdbx_description
1 polymer ?
#
loop_
_entity_poly.entity_id
_entity_poly.type
_entity_poly.pdbx_seq_one_letter_code
_entity_poly.pdbx_strand_id
1 'polypeptide(L)'
;MVQFCLGDIGQIATMKAVLKGVAAANTLPFYDNSSETEADLNSAAKIQHNLPVAHPTVNVGTVGPDAIGFSAGNFAEAPSQIVVGFSKGSDIARARKLSDDAVQALARRWPIREVSNVETSGAFPLKDCKR
;
A
#
# COMPACT_ATOMS: atom_id res chain seq x y z
N MET A 1 3.37 -0.42 9.95
CA MET A 1 3.27 0.13 8.58
C MET A 1 4.66 0.10 7.97
N VAL A 2 4.77 -0.15 6.68
CA VAL A 2 6.05 -0.11 5.96
C VAL A 2 5.93 0.75 4.70
N GLN A 3 7.05 1.23 4.19
CA GLN A 3 7.13 1.95 2.92
C GLN A 3 8.37 1.53 2.12
N PHE A 4 8.29 1.61 0.80
CA PHE A 4 9.36 1.20 -0.10
C PHE A 4 9.27 1.87 -1.48
N CYS A 5 10.38 1.85 -2.20
CA CYS A 5 10.45 2.32 -3.58
C CYS A 5 10.31 1.13 -4.54
N LEU A 6 9.42 1.26 -5.51
CA LEU A 6 9.52 0.48 -6.74
C LEU A 6 10.68 1.01 -7.60
N GLY A 7 11.21 0.18 -8.49
CA GLY A 7 12.19 0.63 -9.48
C GLY A 7 11.62 1.64 -10.47
N ASP A 8 10.34 1.47 -10.82
CA ASP A 8 9.53 2.36 -11.65
C ASP A 8 8.03 2.00 -11.48
N ILE A 9 7.14 2.77 -12.11
CA ILE A 9 5.69 2.53 -12.07
C ILE A 9 5.26 1.22 -12.76
N GLY A 10 6.07 0.67 -13.67
CA GLY A 10 5.82 -0.61 -14.34
C GLY A 10 5.86 -1.80 -13.37
N GLN A 11 6.51 -1.64 -12.22
CA GLN A 11 6.54 -2.68 -11.18
C GLN A 11 5.28 -2.75 -10.32
N ILE A 12 4.32 -1.83 -10.48
CA ILE A 12 3.08 -1.81 -9.68
C ILE A 12 2.28 -3.11 -9.86
N ALA A 13 2.16 -3.62 -11.09
CA ALA A 13 1.45 -4.88 -11.33
C ALA A 13 2.10 -6.06 -10.59
N THR A 14 3.43 -6.08 -10.53
CA THR A 14 4.18 -7.11 -9.79
C THR A 14 3.97 -6.98 -8.29
N MET A 15 3.99 -5.76 -7.74
CA MET A 15 3.71 -5.50 -6.34
C MET A 15 2.28 -5.95 -5.96
N LYS A 16 1.28 -5.61 -6.79
CA LYS A 16 -0.10 -6.07 -6.61
C LYS A 16 -0.22 -7.60 -6.61
N ALA A 17 0.49 -8.28 -7.52
CA ALA A 17 0.51 -9.73 -7.57
C ALA A 17 1.12 -10.37 -6.30
N VAL A 18 2.18 -9.77 -5.74
CA VAL A 18 2.78 -10.20 -4.46
C VAL A 18 1.76 -10.07 -3.33
N LEU A 19 1.13 -8.90 -3.18
CA LEU A 19 0.13 -8.68 -2.13
C LEU A 19 -1.10 -9.59 -2.28
N LYS A 20 -1.57 -9.81 -3.50
CA LYS A 20 -2.65 -10.76 -3.80
C LYS A 20 -2.26 -12.18 -3.38
N GLY A 21 -1.02 -12.60 -3.61
CA GLY A 21 -0.48 -13.88 -3.16
C GLY A 21 -0.49 -14.01 -1.63
N VAL A 22 -0.09 -12.96 -0.91
CA VAL A 22 -0.11 -12.92 0.56
C VAL A 22 -1.54 -13.04 1.10
N ALA A 23 -2.49 -12.30 0.52
CA ALA A 23 -3.90 -12.38 0.90
C ALA A 23 -4.44 -13.81 0.70
N ALA A 24 -4.17 -14.42 -0.46
CA ALA A 24 -4.58 -15.80 -0.77
C ALA A 24 -3.96 -16.82 0.20
N ALA A 25 -2.67 -16.70 0.52
CA ALA A 25 -1.98 -17.59 1.46
C ALA A 25 -2.51 -17.50 2.90
N ASN A 26 -3.16 -16.38 3.24
CA ASN A 26 -3.81 -16.18 4.54
C ASN A 26 -5.33 -16.36 4.48
N THR A 27 -5.86 -16.90 3.37
CA THR A 27 -7.29 -17.15 3.13
C THR A 27 -8.14 -15.88 3.26
N LEU A 28 -7.63 -14.77 2.74
CA LEU A 28 -8.30 -13.47 2.76
C LEU A 28 -8.65 -12.99 1.34
N PRO A 29 -9.76 -12.24 1.17
CA PRO A 29 -10.12 -11.66 -0.12
C PRO A 29 -9.17 -10.53 -0.49
N PHE A 30 -8.92 -10.31 -1.78
CA PHE A 30 -8.10 -9.21 -2.26
C PHE A 30 -8.95 -8.24 -3.08
N TYR A 31 -8.82 -6.94 -2.82
CA TYR A 31 -9.46 -5.88 -3.62
C TYR A 31 -8.41 -5.03 -4.33
N ASP A 32 -8.80 -4.51 -5.50
CA ASP A 32 -8.04 -3.51 -6.24
C ASP A 32 -9.01 -2.44 -6.74
N ASN A 33 -9.09 -1.34 -6.00
CA ASN A 33 -9.98 -0.21 -6.28
C ASN A 33 -9.20 0.94 -6.93
N SER A 34 -8.00 0.67 -7.45
CA SER A 34 -7.07 1.70 -7.92
C SER A 34 -7.68 2.59 -9.00
N SER A 35 -8.35 1.99 -10.00
CA SER A 35 -8.93 2.73 -11.12
C SER A 35 -10.13 3.59 -10.70
N GLU A 36 -10.98 3.07 -9.81
CA GLU A 36 -12.12 3.80 -9.25
C GLU A 36 -11.62 4.98 -8.39
N THR A 37 -10.63 4.72 -7.53
CA THR A 37 -10.00 5.75 -6.70
C THR A 37 -9.34 6.84 -7.55
N GLU A 38 -8.66 6.47 -8.63
CA GLU A 38 -8.06 7.44 -9.55
C GLU A 38 -9.13 8.32 -10.23
N ALA A 39 -10.26 7.73 -10.65
CA ALA A 39 -11.37 8.47 -11.25
C ALA A 39 -12.00 9.48 -10.27
N ASP A 40 -12.19 9.07 -9.02
CA ASP A 40 -12.73 9.91 -7.95
C ASP A 40 -11.77 11.06 -7.62
N LEU A 41 -10.47 10.77 -7.46
CA LEU A 41 -9.45 11.77 -7.18
C LEU A 41 -9.32 12.78 -8.32
N ASN A 42 -9.37 12.33 -9.58
CA ASN A 42 -9.38 13.22 -10.74
C ASN A 42 -10.63 14.11 -10.77
N SER A 43 -11.79 13.57 -10.37
CA SER A 43 -13.03 14.34 -10.31
C SER A 43 -12.95 15.42 -9.22
N ALA A 44 -12.40 15.09 -8.05
CA ALA A 44 -12.13 16.05 -6.98
C ALA A 44 -11.10 17.12 -7.40
N ALA A 45 -10.03 16.73 -8.10
CA ALA A 45 -8.98 17.63 -8.54
C ALA A 45 -9.48 18.71 -9.52
N LYS A 46 -10.48 18.38 -10.35
CA LYS A 46 -11.15 19.37 -11.22
C LYS A 46 -11.89 20.46 -10.45
N ILE A 47 -12.37 20.15 -9.26
CA ILE A 47 -13.14 21.06 -8.40
C ILE A 47 -12.19 21.87 -7.49
N GLN A 48 -11.20 21.21 -6.91
CA GLN A 48 -10.38 21.78 -5.84
C GLN A 48 -9.11 22.51 -6.32
N HIS A 49 -8.83 22.55 -7.63
CA HIS A 49 -7.68 23.21 -8.26
C HIS A 49 -6.33 22.96 -7.54
N ASN A 50 -5.45 22.16 -8.13
CA ASN A 50 -4.13 21.76 -7.60
C ASN A 50 -4.13 20.62 -6.56
N LEU A 51 -5.14 19.74 -6.55
CA LEU A 51 -5.02 18.47 -5.84
C LEU A 51 -4.13 17.52 -6.67
N PRO A 52 -2.92 17.16 -6.23
CA PRO A 52 -2.10 16.21 -6.96
C PRO A 52 -2.73 14.81 -6.89
N VAL A 53 -2.69 14.08 -8.01
CA VAL A 53 -3.18 12.71 -8.13
C VAL A 53 -2.05 11.83 -8.65
N ALA A 54 -1.86 10.67 -8.03
CA ALA A 54 -0.87 9.70 -8.51
C ALA A 54 -1.34 9.06 -9.82
N HIS A 55 -0.45 8.93 -10.79
CA HIS A 55 -0.70 8.20 -12.03
C HIS A 55 0.38 7.13 -12.28
N PRO A 56 0.04 5.83 -12.22
CA PRO A 56 -1.25 5.29 -11.79
C PRO A 56 -1.43 5.42 -10.26
N THR A 57 -2.68 5.52 -9.80
CA THR A 57 -3.02 5.41 -8.38
C THR A 57 -2.91 3.96 -7.91
N VAL A 58 -2.53 3.75 -6.65
CA VAL A 58 -2.58 2.46 -5.98
C VAL A 58 -3.59 2.54 -4.85
N ASN A 59 -4.61 1.69 -4.90
CA ASN A 59 -5.50 1.42 -3.77
C ASN A 59 -5.86 -0.06 -3.80
N VAL A 60 -5.07 -0.87 -3.10
CA VAL A 60 -5.24 -2.32 -3.04
C VAL A 60 -5.16 -2.80 -1.61
N GLY A 61 -5.72 -3.96 -1.33
CA GLY A 61 -5.61 -4.50 0.01
C GLY A 61 -6.42 -5.76 0.22
N THR A 62 -6.54 -6.07 1.49
CA THR A 62 -7.34 -7.19 1.98
C THR A 62 -7.94 -6.80 3.33
N VAL A 63 -9.19 -7.17 3.56
CA VAL A 63 -9.83 -7.07 4.86
C VAL A 63 -10.58 -8.38 5.08
N GLY A 64 -10.16 -9.10 6.11
CA GLY A 64 -10.76 -10.35 6.55
C GLY A 64 -11.84 -10.15 7.62
N PRO A 65 -12.34 -11.26 8.18
CA PRO A 65 -13.11 -11.24 9.42
C PRO A 65 -12.38 -10.45 10.51
N ASP A 66 -13.14 -9.81 11.38
CA ASP A 66 -12.63 -9.03 12.51
C ASP A 66 -11.72 -7.86 12.13
N ALA A 67 -11.84 -7.34 10.91
CA ALA A 67 -11.11 -6.19 10.39
C ALA A 67 -9.57 -6.37 10.35
N ILE A 68 -9.08 -7.60 10.29
CA ILE A 68 -7.66 -7.91 10.07
C ILE A 68 -7.33 -7.76 8.59
N GLY A 69 -6.24 -7.08 8.26
CA GLY A 69 -5.96 -6.78 6.87
C GLY A 69 -4.71 -5.94 6.64
N PHE A 70 -4.50 -5.63 5.37
CA PHE A 70 -3.56 -4.60 4.94
C PHE A 70 -4.19 -3.75 3.85
N SER A 71 -3.71 -2.52 3.74
CA SER A 71 -4.01 -1.63 2.63
C SER A 71 -2.70 -1.04 2.11
N ALA A 72 -2.58 -0.93 0.79
CA ALA A 72 -1.44 -0.35 0.13
C ALA A 72 -1.87 0.79 -0.79
N GLY A 73 -1.10 1.88 -0.75
CA GLY A 73 -1.29 3.04 -1.61
C GLY A 73 0.01 3.74 -1.92
N ASN A 74 -0.05 4.72 -2.83
CA ASN A 74 1.11 5.51 -3.25
C ASN A 74 0.93 7.00 -3.00
N PHE A 75 2.05 7.72 -2.97
CA PHE A 75 2.03 9.17 -2.81
C PHE A 75 1.72 9.86 -4.14
N ALA A 76 0.88 10.90 -4.10
CA ALA A 76 0.46 11.65 -5.28
C ALA A 76 1.64 12.18 -6.12
N GLU A 77 2.65 12.75 -5.46
CA GLU A 77 3.84 13.29 -6.13
C GLU A 77 4.96 12.27 -6.36
N ALA A 78 4.78 11.03 -5.91
CA ALA A 78 5.76 9.97 -6.06
C ALA A 78 5.08 8.60 -6.29
N PRO A 79 4.52 8.35 -7.48
CA PRO A 79 3.68 7.17 -7.73
C PRO A 79 4.40 5.82 -7.59
N SER A 80 5.73 5.79 -7.69
CA SER A 80 6.57 4.61 -7.47
C SER A 80 6.82 4.31 -5.99
N GLN A 81 6.43 5.20 -5.08
CA GLN A 81 6.62 5.03 -3.65
C GLN A 81 5.36 4.48 -3.00
N ILE A 82 5.48 3.31 -2.39
CA ILE A 82 4.36 2.55 -1.83
C ILE A 82 4.42 2.58 -0.32
N VAL A 83 3.26 2.70 0.30
CA VAL A 83 3.03 2.54 1.74
C VAL A 83 2.08 1.37 1.95
N VAL A 84 2.37 0.53 2.93
CA VAL A 84 1.50 -0.59 3.35
C VAL A 84 1.17 -0.43 4.83
N GLY A 85 -0.11 -0.16 5.10
CA GLY A 85 -0.70 -0.16 6.43
C GLY A 85 -1.26 -1.53 6.79
N PHE A 86 -1.23 -1.87 8.09
CA PHE A 86 -1.78 -3.12 8.62
C PHE A 86 -2.81 -2.79 9.69
N SER A 87 -3.95 -3.48 9.66
CA SER A 87 -4.98 -3.36 10.68
C SER A 87 -4.87 -4.51 11.68
N LYS A 88 -4.94 -4.15 12.97
CA LYS A 88 -4.77 -5.10 14.10
C LYS A 88 -5.95 -6.06 14.24
N GLY A 89 -7.16 -5.62 13.88
CA GLY A 89 -8.39 -6.37 14.16
C GLY A 89 -8.53 -6.78 15.63
N SER A 90 -9.29 -7.85 15.90
CA SER A 90 -9.45 -8.42 17.24
C SER A 90 -8.39 -9.51 17.57
N ASP A 91 -7.87 -10.23 16.57
CA ASP A 91 -6.83 -11.26 16.74
C ASP A 91 -5.43 -10.70 16.38
N ILE A 92 -4.71 -10.32 17.44
CA ILE A 92 -3.38 -9.70 17.35
C ILE A 92 -2.33 -10.66 16.76
N ALA A 93 -2.41 -11.95 17.10
CA ALA A 93 -1.42 -12.93 16.65
C ALA A 93 -1.56 -13.17 15.14
N ARG A 94 -2.80 -13.30 14.67
CA ARG A 94 -3.10 -13.43 13.24
C ARG A 94 -2.75 -12.16 12.47
N ALA A 95 -3.06 -10.98 13.01
CA ALA A 95 -2.69 -9.71 12.38
C ALA A 95 -1.17 -9.54 12.26
N ARG A 96 -0.42 -9.93 13.30
CA ARG A 96 1.05 -9.92 13.27
C ARG A 96 1.59 -10.87 12.21
N LYS A 97 1.09 -12.11 12.17
CA LYS A 97 1.48 -13.07 11.13
C LYS A 97 1.23 -12.52 9.71
N LEU A 98 0.05 -11.94 9.46
CA LEU A 98 -0.26 -11.34 8.16
C LEU A 98 0.72 -10.21 7.81
N SER A 99 1.06 -9.35 8.78
CA SER A 99 2.03 -8.27 8.55
C SER A 99 3.42 -8.80 8.26
N ASP A 100 3.87 -9.84 8.98
CA ASP A 100 5.19 -10.45 8.78
C ASP A 100 5.25 -11.13 7.40
N ASP A 101 4.22 -11.87 7.01
CA ASP A 101 4.13 -12.51 5.68
C ASP A 101 4.19 -11.47 4.55
N ALA A 102 3.45 -10.37 4.68
CA ALA A 102 3.44 -9.30 3.69
C ALA A 102 4.81 -8.64 3.56
N VAL A 103 5.44 -8.27 4.70
CA VAL A 103 6.76 -7.65 4.73
C VAL A 103 7.80 -8.59 4.14
N GLN A 104 7.81 -9.87 4.53
CA GLN A 104 8.75 -10.86 4.00
C GLN A 104 8.56 -11.06 2.49
N ALA A 105 7.32 -11.14 2.00
CA ALA A 105 7.05 -11.32 0.58
C ALA A 105 7.52 -10.12 -0.27
N LEU A 106 7.30 -8.90 0.22
CA LEU A 106 7.76 -7.67 -0.44
C LEU A 106 9.28 -7.51 -0.37
N ALA A 107 9.89 -7.83 0.78
CA ALA A 107 11.33 -7.72 1.02
C ALA A 107 12.20 -8.61 0.10
N ARG A 108 11.60 -9.65 -0.51
CA ARG A 108 12.26 -10.46 -1.54
C ARG A 108 12.55 -9.69 -2.83
N ARG A 109 11.91 -8.53 -3.03
CA ARG A 109 12.00 -7.75 -4.28
C ARG A 109 12.39 -6.30 -4.06
N TRP A 110 11.98 -5.69 -2.95
CA TRP A 110 12.23 -4.28 -2.68
C TRP A 110 12.83 -4.08 -1.28
N PRO A 111 13.76 -3.13 -1.10
CA PRO A 111 14.22 -2.72 0.23
C PRO A 111 13.06 -2.10 1.01
N ILE A 112 12.64 -2.76 2.08
CA ILE A 112 11.53 -2.31 2.93
C ILE A 112 12.05 -1.40 4.04
N ARG A 113 11.27 -0.35 4.34
CA ARG A 113 11.51 0.52 5.50
C ARG A 113 10.30 0.50 6.40
N GLU A 114 10.54 0.29 7.68
CA GLU A 114 9.52 0.53 8.69
C GLU A 114 9.28 2.03 8.81
N VAL A 115 8.00 2.41 8.92
CA VAL A 115 7.63 3.79 9.21
C VAL A 115 7.79 4.01 10.71
N SER A 116 8.78 4.82 11.10
CA SER A 116 8.98 5.19 12.50
C SER A 116 7.83 6.06 13.00
N ASN A 117 7.45 5.89 14.27
CA ASN A 117 6.48 6.75 14.96
C ASN A 117 5.14 6.90 14.21
N VAL A 118 4.55 5.77 13.81
CA VAL A 118 3.24 5.74 13.13
C VAL A 118 2.13 6.50 13.89
N GLU A 119 2.25 6.63 15.21
CA GLU A 119 1.30 7.36 16.06
C GLU A 119 1.44 8.89 15.95
N THR A 120 2.57 9.41 15.49
CA THR A 120 2.85 10.87 15.50
C THR A 120 3.24 11.46 14.15
N SER A 121 3.73 10.68 13.18
CA SER A 121 4.23 11.25 11.92
C SER A 121 3.83 10.54 10.64
N GLY A 122 3.22 9.35 10.67
CA GLY A 122 2.81 8.66 9.44
C GLY A 122 3.95 8.46 8.42
N ALA A 123 3.57 8.14 7.17
CA ALA A 123 4.49 7.90 6.06
C ALA A 123 4.69 9.17 5.22
N PHE A 124 5.93 9.43 4.78
CA PHE A 124 6.27 10.54 3.89
C PHE A 124 7.10 10.04 2.70
N PRO A 125 7.06 10.75 1.56
CA PRO A 125 7.92 10.45 0.43
C PRO A 125 9.39 10.37 0.85
N LEU A 126 10.00 9.23 0.55
CA LEU A 126 11.41 8.97 0.72
C LEU A 126 12.22 9.83 -0.24
N LYS A 127 13.22 10.53 0.30
CA LYS A 127 14.10 11.43 -0.46
C LYS A 127 15.01 10.69 -1.44
N ASP A 128 15.25 9.40 -1.20
CA ASP A 128 16.20 8.55 -1.91
C ASP A 128 15.55 7.49 -2.79
N CYS A 129 14.21 7.50 -2.94
CA CYS A 129 13.60 6.83 -4.08
C CYS A 129 13.87 7.68 -5.33
N LYS A 130 14.39 7.05 -6.39
CA LYS A 130 14.46 7.70 -7.70
C LYS A 130 13.04 8.05 -8.15
N ARG A 131 12.83 9.31 -8.54
CA ARG A 131 11.57 9.79 -9.12
C ARG A 131 11.44 9.30 -10.55
#